data_AF-A0A1S3PBZ4-F1
#
_entry.id   AF-A0A1S3PBZ4-F1
#
_cell.length_a   1.000
_cell.length_b   1.000
_cell.length_c   1.000
_cell.angle_alpha   90.00
_cell.angle_beta   90.00
_cell.angle_gamma   90.00
#
_symmetry.space_group_name_H-M   'P 1'
#
loop_
_entity.id
_entity.type
_entity.pdbx_description
1 polymer ?
#
loop_
_entity_poly.entity_id
_entity_poly.type
_entity_poly.pdbx_seq_one_letter_code
_entity_poly.pdbx_strand_id
1 'polypeptide(L)'
;MFQTILQRVDFWLIYLTVVLCGASGAGVHSCHEVKTAFQLRQIGPLKWVPEAPGTDGELQICKHSGPSCCTRKMEESYQAAVRRETLQNIRSYSFELKYLIVGHASAFQDAFQSLLSFTLNLTTGLFDSAYEPLSQDARPLVADLFSDLSLFLGGDGNTSMERSVHRFYDNLFPLVYRRLVNPGLASAPPSSEHSECLRMTRQDVNPFGSHPRVLAEGLTRALSAGRALSQALVIGAEVLNATERAGLARECGRALVRMQYCPHCRGLTLIQPCGGLCLNVMRGCLVGLSELDGPWRRFVALLQELTGALAGGHDLELALQGIRNHVNDAILHAQLHGPRISAIVDKVCGPLTDTPSVTSIRSTLKVMTSVSTSPTSMAMTSSPAEVTLDHLSHTRREFMGYIQRYRSFFSALPEMLCESEMVVDDFTCWSGEDVVESYVGRVVGNSLQAQKNNPEIKVRSIDPILVGARDRLEHFKPEMQGQMGWATDWGGWVETGSGTREEASGECDDEDGCQGSGDEDFTNERVDVASTHVPFGKSPAVREPPWHVPTAQPPPQVAVRAAGHTPTPHPAITITLILLSALALPWHPL
;
A
#
# COMPACT_ATOMS: atom_id res chain seq x y z
N MET A 1 20.75 23.43 -92.16
CA MET A 1 21.77 23.45 -91.10
C MET A 1 21.45 24.39 -89.92
N PHE A 2 20.33 25.12 -89.91
CA PHE A 2 19.96 26.01 -88.79
C PHE A 2 18.97 25.42 -87.77
N GLN A 3 18.29 24.29 -88.07
CA GLN A 3 17.35 23.66 -87.15
C GLN A 3 17.99 22.75 -86.08
N THR A 4 19.21 22.27 -86.32
CA THR A 4 19.91 21.35 -85.39
C THR A 4 20.69 22.07 -84.29
N ILE A 5 20.91 23.38 -84.40
CA ILE A 5 21.62 24.18 -83.40
C ILE A 5 20.66 24.69 -82.32
N LEU A 6 19.42 25.08 -82.68
CA LEU A 6 18.43 25.51 -81.68
C LEU A 6 18.01 24.39 -80.72
N GLN A 7 17.80 23.16 -81.22
CA GLN A 7 17.40 22.04 -80.36
C GLN A 7 18.47 21.63 -79.33
N ARG A 8 19.76 21.87 -79.59
CA ARG A 8 20.85 21.52 -78.66
C ARG A 8 21.02 22.53 -77.52
N VAL A 9 20.67 23.79 -77.76
CA VAL A 9 20.78 24.87 -76.76
C VAL A 9 19.64 24.78 -75.74
N ASP A 10 18.44 24.41 -76.17
CA ASP A 10 17.29 24.23 -75.29
C ASP A 10 17.46 23.03 -74.32
N PHE A 11 18.03 21.91 -74.77
CA PHE A 11 18.29 20.77 -73.90
C PHE A 11 19.34 21.07 -72.81
N TRP A 12 20.36 21.87 -73.12
CA TRP A 12 21.36 22.27 -72.13
C TRP A 12 20.81 23.26 -71.11
N LEU A 13 19.96 24.21 -71.51
CA LEU A 13 19.28 25.14 -70.60
C LEU A 13 18.25 24.42 -69.69
N ILE A 14 17.54 23.42 -70.22
CA ILE A 14 16.62 22.59 -69.43
C ILE A 14 17.40 21.69 -68.46
N TYR A 15 18.52 21.10 -68.89
CA TYR A 15 19.36 20.31 -68.00
C TYR A 15 20.01 21.18 -66.90
N LEU A 16 20.47 22.39 -67.24
CA LEU A 16 21.04 23.32 -66.26
C LEU A 16 20.00 23.80 -65.25
N THR A 17 18.76 24.09 -65.68
CA THR A 17 17.66 24.50 -64.79
C THR A 17 17.15 23.34 -63.94
N VAL A 18 17.11 22.11 -64.45
CA VAL A 18 16.77 20.91 -63.66
C VAL A 18 17.88 20.57 -62.65
N VAL A 19 19.16 20.80 -62.98
CA VAL A 19 20.28 20.61 -62.04
C VAL A 19 20.35 21.73 -61.00
N LEU A 20 20.10 23.00 -61.38
CA LEU A 20 20.04 24.13 -60.44
C LEU A 20 18.79 24.10 -59.54
N CYS A 21 17.66 23.60 -60.05
CA CYS A 21 16.43 23.41 -59.27
C CYS A 21 16.49 22.12 -58.43
N GLY A 22 17.13 21.06 -58.93
CA GLY A 22 17.40 19.82 -58.19
C GLY A 22 18.42 19.98 -57.05
N ALA A 23 19.31 20.96 -57.14
CA ALA A 23 20.24 21.32 -56.06
C ALA A 23 19.59 22.19 -54.95
N SER A 24 18.38 22.73 -55.19
CA SER A 24 17.67 23.61 -54.24
C SER A 24 16.59 22.88 -53.43
N GLY A 25 16.43 21.57 -53.63
CA GLY A 25 15.48 20.70 -52.92
C GLY A 25 16.09 19.85 -51.80
N ALA A 26 17.33 20.11 -51.39
CA ALA A 26 17.84 19.60 -50.13
C ALA A 26 17.08 20.34 -49.01
N GLY A 27 16.09 19.67 -48.42
CA GLY A 27 15.21 20.24 -47.41
C GLY A 27 16.00 21.07 -46.39
N VAL A 28 15.65 22.34 -46.27
CA VAL A 28 16.11 23.17 -45.16
C VAL A 28 15.65 22.45 -43.90
N HIS A 29 16.54 21.70 -43.25
CA HIS A 29 16.24 21.03 -42.00
C HIS A 29 15.70 22.10 -41.06
N SER A 30 14.44 22.02 -40.68
CA SER A 30 13.77 22.98 -39.80
C SER A 30 13.45 22.28 -38.49
N CYS A 31 13.64 22.99 -37.38
CA CYS A 31 13.30 22.47 -36.06
C CYS A 31 11.82 22.66 -35.70
N HIS A 32 10.97 22.90 -36.71
CA HIS A 32 9.54 23.16 -36.52
C HIS A 32 8.82 22.03 -35.79
N GLU A 33 9.02 20.77 -36.18
CA GLU A 33 8.41 19.61 -35.49
C GLU A 33 8.83 19.51 -34.03
N VAL A 34 10.12 19.77 -33.76
CA VAL A 34 10.66 19.81 -32.39
C VAL A 34 10.00 20.93 -31.59
N LYS A 35 9.82 22.11 -32.20
CA LYS A 35 9.14 23.26 -31.60
C LYS A 35 7.68 22.94 -31.27
N THR A 36 6.97 22.27 -32.17
CA THR A 36 5.60 21.79 -31.94
C THR A 36 5.54 20.79 -30.80
N ALA A 37 6.42 19.78 -30.78
CA ALA A 37 6.48 18.79 -29.70
C ALA A 37 6.81 19.43 -28.34
N PHE A 38 7.75 20.38 -28.33
CA PHE A 38 8.15 21.14 -27.14
C PHE A 38 6.99 21.99 -26.58
N GLN A 39 6.17 22.55 -27.48
CA GLN A 39 4.96 23.29 -27.12
C GLN A 39 3.87 22.37 -26.55
N LEU A 40 3.54 21.29 -27.27
CA LEU A 40 2.44 20.38 -26.91
C LEU A 40 2.68 19.73 -25.55
N ARG A 41 3.92 19.37 -25.24
CA ARG A 41 4.32 18.80 -23.95
C ARG A 41 4.58 19.85 -22.86
N GLN A 42 4.40 21.14 -23.16
CA GLN A 42 4.58 22.26 -22.23
C GLN A 42 5.95 22.23 -21.51
N ILE A 43 7.02 21.96 -22.26
CA ILE A 43 8.35 21.71 -21.70
C ILE A 43 9.02 23.02 -21.26
N GLY A 44 8.78 24.10 -21.99
CA GLY A 44 9.30 25.43 -21.65
C GLY A 44 8.96 26.50 -22.68
N PRO A 45 9.55 27.71 -22.54
CA PRO A 45 9.41 28.80 -23.49
C PRO A 45 9.90 28.44 -24.90
N LEU A 46 9.04 28.66 -25.91
CA LEU A 46 9.34 28.33 -27.32
C LEU A 46 10.54 29.07 -27.90
N LYS A 47 10.90 30.23 -27.33
CA LYS A 47 12.09 31.00 -27.72
C LYS A 47 13.41 30.26 -27.50
N TRP A 48 13.40 29.16 -26.74
CA TRP A 48 14.58 28.32 -26.53
C TRP A 48 14.81 27.32 -27.66
N VAL A 49 13.79 27.08 -28.50
CA VAL A 49 13.88 26.21 -29.67
C VAL A 49 14.46 27.00 -30.84
N PRO A 50 15.57 26.56 -31.44
CA PRO A 50 16.15 27.21 -32.61
C PRO A 50 15.22 27.03 -33.82
N GLU A 51 15.26 27.95 -34.78
CA GLU A 51 14.46 27.82 -36.02
C GLU A 51 15.09 26.80 -37.00
N ALA A 52 16.42 26.73 -37.02
CA ALA A 52 17.20 25.80 -37.84
C ALA A 52 18.21 25.03 -36.96
N PRO A 53 18.57 23.78 -37.34
CA PRO A 53 19.52 22.98 -36.60
C PRO A 53 20.91 23.64 -36.55
N GLY A 54 21.55 23.53 -35.39
CA GLY A 54 22.91 24.00 -35.15
C GLY A 54 23.87 22.86 -34.78
N THR A 55 25.09 23.21 -34.36
CA THR A 55 26.06 22.25 -33.83
C THR A 55 25.73 21.88 -32.38
N ASP A 56 26.02 20.65 -31.95
CA ASP A 56 25.70 20.09 -30.63
C ASP A 56 26.70 20.46 -29.50
N GLY A 57 27.71 21.30 -29.78
CA GLY A 57 28.86 21.53 -28.92
C GLY A 57 28.56 22.04 -27.49
N GLU A 58 27.38 22.63 -27.26
CA GLU A 58 26.95 23.12 -25.95
C GLU A 58 26.14 22.10 -25.12
N LEU A 59 25.66 21.01 -25.74
CA LEU A 59 24.85 19.99 -25.08
C LEU A 59 25.70 19.16 -24.11
N GLN A 60 25.10 18.59 -23.07
CA GLN A 60 25.81 17.76 -22.08
C GLN A 60 25.34 16.31 -22.06
N ILE A 61 24.07 16.06 -22.38
CA ILE A 61 23.41 14.74 -22.37
C ILE A 61 23.20 14.27 -23.82
N CYS A 62 22.58 15.09 -24.66
CA CYS A 62 22.15 14.69 -26.01
C CYS A 62 23.19 14.92 -27.12
N LYS A 63 24.47 14.82 -26.79
CA LYS A 63 25.56 14.97 -27.76
C LYS A 63 25.47 13.88 -28.84
N HIS A 64 25.64 14.27 -30.09
CA HIS A 64 25.65 13.35 -31.23
C HIS A 64 26.33 13.97 -32.45
N SER A 65 26.84 13.12 -33.33
CA SER A 65 27.36 13.57 -34.62
C SER A 65 26.22 14.06 -35.51
N GLY A 66 26.16 15.37 -35.76
CA GLY A 66 25.23 15.93 -36.73
C GLY A 66 24.56 17.24 -36.29
N PRO A 67 23.63 17.74 -37.13
CA PRO A 67 22.83 18.91 -36.80
C PRO A 67 21.84 18.62 -35.67
N SER A 68 21.76 19.52 -34.68
CA SER A 68 20.86 19.40 -33.55
C SER A 68 19.84 20.55 -33.47
N CYS A 69 18.61 20.20 -33.11
CA CYS A 69 17.53 21.14 -32.80
C CYS A 69 17.44 21.52 -31.31
N CYS A 70 18.46 21.20 -30.52
CA CYS A 70 18.48 21.47 -29.08
C CYS A 70 19.54 22.50 -28.69
N THR A 71 19.19 23.32 -27.71
CA THR A 71 20.14 24.18 -26.99
C THR A 71 20.36 23.68 -25.58
N ARG A 72 21.40 24.17 -24.89
CA ARG A 72 21.61 23.86 -23.46
C ARG A 72 20.41 24.24 -22.59
N LYS A 73 19.69 25.32 -22.93
CA LYS A 73 18.46 25.73 -22.25
C LYS A 73 17.31 24.74 -22.47
N MET A 74 17.17 24.20 -23.67
CA MET A 74 16.21 23.12 -23.92
C MET A 74 16.56 21.87 -23.11
N GLU A 75 17.83 21.48 -23.04
CA GLU A 75 18.27 20.32 -22.24
C GLU A 75 18.01 20.48 -20.73
N GLU A 76 18.22 21.69 -20.19
CA GLU A 76 17.82 22.04 -18.82
C GLU A 76 16.30 21.92 -18.61
N SER A 77 15.50 22.30 -19.61
CA SER A 77 14.04 22.20 -19.58
C SER A 77 13.56 20.76 -19.65
N TYR A 78 14.17 19.97 -20.54
CA TYR A 78 13.92 18.54 -20.68
C TYR A 78 14.23 17.81 -19.37
N GLN A 79 15.33 18.15 -18.70
CA GLN A 79 15.64 17.60 -17.38
C GLN A 79 14.58 17.92 -16.32
N ALA A 80 14.04 19.14 -16.32
CA ALA A 80 12.96 19.51 -15.41
C ALA A 80 11.66 18.78 -15.76
N ALA A 81 11.35 18.66 -17.05
CA ALA A 81 10.16 17.99 -17.56
C ALA A 81 10.16 16.49 -17.23
N VAL A 82 11.22 15.73 -17.56
CA VAL A 82 11.27 14.28 -17.25
C VAL A 82 11.14 14.04 -15.75
N ARG A 83 11.82 14.85 -14.92
CA ARG A 83 11.74 14.66 -13.46
C ARG A 83 10.32 14.86 -12.96
N ARG A 84 9.64 15.91 -13.42
CA ARG A 84 8.25 16.19 -13.07
C ARG A 84 7.31 15.09 -13.55
N GLU A 85 7.44 14.68 -14.81
CA GLU A 85 6.59 13.67 -15.44
C GLU A 85 6.77 12.30 -14.79
N THR A 86 8.01 11.83 -14.62
CA THR A 86 8.29 10.54 -13.97
C THR A 86 7.79 10.52 -12.53
N LEU A 87 8.04 11.56 -11.74
CA LEU A 87 7.53 11.63 -10.36
C LEU A 87 6.00 11.69 -10.32
N GLN A 88 5.36 12.38 -11.27
CA GLN A 88 3.91 12.42 -11.36
C GLN A 88 3.32 11.04 -11.72
N ASN A 89 3.95 10.31 -12.64
CA ASN A 89 3.51 8.97 -13.02
C ASN A 89 3.65 8.00 -11.83
N ILE A 90 4.79 8.03 -11.11
CA ILE A 90 4.98 7.24 -9.89
C ILE A 90 3.86 7.52 -8.87
N ARG A 91 3.53 8.80 -8.65
CA ARG A 91 2.44 9.21 -7.74
C ARG A 91 1.08 8.72 -8.22
N SER A 92 0.85 8.72 -9.54
CA SER A 92 -0.39 8.22 -10.13
C SER A 92 -0.57 6.72 -9.86
N TYR A 93 0.47 5.91 -10.07
CA TYR A 93 0.44 4.48 -9.79
C TYR A 93 0.35 4.16 -8.29
N SER A 94 0.95 4.97 -7.43
CA SER A 94 0.87 4.77 -5.97
C SER A 94 -0.42 5.30 -5.33
N PHE A 95 -1.23 6.07 -6.07
CA PHE A 95 -2.39 6.78 -5.54
C PHE A 95 -3.42 5.82 -4.95
N GLU A 96 -3.82 4.80 -5.70
CA GLU A 96 -4.84 3.84 -5.27
C GLU A 96 -4.38 3.06 -4.02
N LEU A 97 -3.12 2.58 -4.02
CA LEU A 97 -2.53 1.91 -2.86
C LEU A 97 -2.53 2.80 -1.61
N LYS A 98 -2.14 4.07 -1.75
CA LYS A 98 -2.16 5.02 -0.64
C LYS A 98 -3.56 5.30 -0.14
N TYR A 99 -4.50 5.52 -1.05
CA TYR A 99 -5.89 5.76 -0.73
C TYR A 99 -6.50 4.57 0.02
N LEU A 100 -6.21 3.35 -0.44
CA LEU A 100 -6.61 2.10 0.20
C LEU A 100 -6.10 2.04 1.65
N ILE A 101 -4.81 2.23 1.89
CA ILE A 101 -4.25 2.11 3.26
C ILE A 101 -4.82 3.19 4.19
N VAL A 102 -4.84 4.45 3.74
CA VAL A 102 -5.33 5.57 4.57
C VAL A 102 -6.83 5.48 4.80
N GLY A 103 -7.60 5.12 3.77
CA GLY A 103 -9.05 4.96 3.85
C GLY A 103 -9.44 3.83 4.80
N HIS A 104 -8.80 2.66 4.68
CA HIS A 104 -9.05 1.55 5.58
C HIS A 104 -8.53 1.80 7.00
N ALA A 105 -7.44 2.55 7.19
CA ALA A 105 -7.01 3.00 8.52
C ALA A 105 -8.11 3.79 9.24
N SER A 106 -8.74 4.74 8.53
CA SER A 106 -9.90 5.48 9.06
C SER A 106 -11.07 4.55 9.35
N ALA A 107 -11.43 3.66 8.41
CA ALA A 107 -12.57 2.77 8.57
C ALA A 107 -12.42 1.80 9.76
N PHE A 108 -11.22 1.25 9.98
CA PHE A 108 -10.94 0.43 11.17
C PHE A 108 -11.04 1.25 12.45
N GLN A 109 -10.48 2.46 12.47
CA GLN A 109 -10.56 3.34 13.62
C GLN A 109 -12.02 3.68 13.96
N ASP A 110 -12.84 4.02 12.96
CA ASP A 110 -14.25 4.34 13.14
C ASP A 110 -15.03 3.13 13.68
N ALA A 111 -14.78 1.93 13.14
CA ALA A 111 -15.39 0.70 13.64
C ALA A 111 -15.01 0.42 15.11
N PHE A 112 -13.74 0.60 15.48
CA PHE A 112 -13.29 0.48 16.87
C PHE A 112 -13.96 1.51 17.79
N GLN A 113 -14.07 2.76 17.37
CA GLN A 113 -14.74 3.80 18.15
C GLN A 113 -16.23 3.50 18.35
N SER A 114 -16.92 3.01 17.31
CA SER A 114 -18.32 2.59 17.42
C SER A 114 -18.50 1.45 18.42
N LEU A 115 -17.63 0.44 18.40
CA LEU A 115 -17.66 -0.66 19.38
C LEU A 115 -17.43 -0.15 20.81
N LEU A 116 -16.40 0.67 21.02
CA LEU A 116 -16.10 1.23 22.34
C LEU A 116 -17.24 2.10 22.87
N SER A 117 -17.85 2.94 22.02
CA SER A 117 -18.99 3.79 22.38
C SER A 117 -20.22 2.96 22.79
N PHE A 118 -20.51 1.89 22.05
CA PHE A 118 -21.57 0.96 22.40
C PHE A 118 -21.34 0.31 23.77
N THR A 119 -20.13 -0.20 24.01
CA THR A 119 -19.79 -0.86 25.28
C THR A 119 -19.72 0.12 26.46
N LEU A 120 -19.30 1.36 26.23
CA LEU A 120 -19.35 2.44 27.22
C LEU A 120 -20.79 2.66 27.69
N ASN A 121 -21.74 2.76 26.75
CA ASN A 121 -23.15 2.94 27.08
C ASN A 121 -23.72 1.74 27.85
N LEU A 122 -23.37 0.51 27.46
CA LEU A 122 -23.75 -0.70 28.19
C LEU A 122 -23.21 -0.71 29.63
N THR A 123 -21.95 -0.31 29.81
CA THR A 123 -21.30 -0.27 31.14
C THR A 123 -21.87 0.84 32.00
N THR A 124 -22.19 1.99 31.42
CA THR A 124 -22.86 3.10 32.12
C THR A 124 -24.27 2.70 32.53
N GLY A 125 -25.01 2.02 31.66
CA GLY A 125 -26.37 1.52 31.94
C GLY A 125 -26.43 0.53 33.10
N LEU A 126 -25.35 -0.22 33.38
CA LEU A 126 -25.24 -1.05 34.58
C LEU A 126 -25.34 -0.20 35.86
N PHE A 127 -24.61 0.91 35.91
CA PHE A 127 -24.65 1.81 37.06
C PHE A 127 -25.99 2.53 37.17
N ASP A 128 -26.62 2.89 36.05
CA ASP A 128 -27.94 3.53 36.07
C ASP A 128 -29.06 2.62 36.58
N SER A 129 -28.96 1.31 36.33
CA SER A 129 -30.03 0.36 36.63
C SER A 129 -29.79 -0.45 37.92
N ALA A 130 -28.63 -1.07 38.08
CA ALA A 130 -28.33 -1.98 39.18
C ALA A 130 -27.67 -1.27 40.37
N TYR A 131 -26.99 -0.15 40.12
CA TYR A 131 -26.19 0.57 41.11
C TYR A 131 -26.47 2.07 41.10
N GLU A 132 -27.73 2.47 40.98
CA GLU A 132 -28.18 3.87 40.87
C GLU A 132 -27.47 4.81 41.87
N PRO A 133 -27.27 4.45 43.16
CA PRO A 133 -26.58 5.32 44.11
C PRO A 133 -25.13 5.63 43.74
N LEU A 134 -24.49 4.85 42.87
CA LEU A 134 -23.12 5.04 42.38
C LEU A 134 -23.07 5.79 41.04
N SER A 135 -24.17 5.90 40.31
CA SER A 135 -24.19 6.30 38.89
C SER A 135 -23.47 7.62 38.61
N GLN A 136 -23.81 8.70 39.31
CA GLN A 136 -23.26 10.02 39.01
C GLN A 136 -21.72 10.06 39.12
N ASP A 137 -21.16 9.41 40.14
CA ASP A 137 -19.71 9.39 40.36
C ASP A 137 -18.99 8.31 39.55
N ALA A 138 -19.69 7.25 39.15
CA ALA A 138 -19.12 6.18 38.34
C ALA A 138 -19.01 6.55 36.85
N ARG A 139 -19.90 7.39 36.33
CA ARG A 139 -19.90 7.87 34.93
C ARG A 139 -18.52 8.38 34.45
N PRO A 140 -17.85 9.33 35.13
CA PRO A 140 -16.53 9.79 34.71
C PRO A 140 -15.47 8.67 34.76
N LEU A 141 -15.55 7.74 35.71
CA LEU A 141 -14.61 6.61 35.80
C LEU A 141 -14.75 5.66 34.61
N VAL A 142 -15.99 5.39 34.18
CA VAL A 142 -16.27 4.59 32.99
C VAL A 142 -15.75 5.33 31.75
N ALA A 143 -16.06 6.62 31.60
CA ALA A 143 -15.58 7.41 30.47
C ALA A 143 -14.04 7.41 30.35
N ASP A 144 -13.32 7.57 31.47
CA ASP A 144 -11.86 7.54 31.51
C ASP A 144 -11.31 6.17 31.09
N LEU A 145 -11.92 5.07 31.53
CA LEU A 145 -11.51 3.72 31.11
C LEU A 145 -11.63 3.55 29.59
N PHE A 146 -12.77 3.94 29.01
CA PHE A 146 -12.98 3.80 27.55
C PHE A 146 -12.14 4.77 26.72
N SER A 147 -11.78 5.94 27.27
CA SER A 147 -10.78 6.83 26.68
C SER A 147 -9.41 6.15 26.61
N ASP A 148 -8.98 5.48 27.68
CA ASP A 148 -7.74 4.70 27.65
C ASP A 148 -7.80 3.52 26.66
N LEU A 149 -8.93 2.81 26.55
CA LEU A 149 -9.11 1.75 25.55
C LEU A 149 -8.95 2.28 24.12
N SER A 150 -9.50 3.46 23.86
CA SER A 150 -9.38 4.16 22.58
C SER A 150 -7.93 4.52 22.26
N LEU A 151 -7.19 5.07 23.23
CA LEU A 151 -5.76 5.38 23.10
C LEU A 151 -4.91 4.12 22.89
N PHE A 152 -5.23 3.03 23.61
CA PHE A 152 -4.57 1.75 23.45
C PHE A 152 -4.75 1.19 22.03
N LEU A 153 -5.97 1.20 21.49
CA LEU A 153 -6.26 0.76 20.11
C LEU A 153 -5.66 1.68 19.05
N GLY A 154 -5.55 2.97 19.35
CA GLY A 154 -4.85 3.95 18.49
C GLY A 154 -3.34 3.76 18.45
N GLY A 155 -2.78 2.85 19.27
CA GLY A 155 -1.36 2.52 19.25
C GLY A 155 -0.48 3.38 20.17
N ASP A 156 -1.05 4.11 21.12
CA ASP A 156 -0.27 4.92 22.06
C ASP A 156 0.63 4.04 22.95
N GLY A 157 1.94 4.29 22.88
CA GLY A 157 2.97 3.55 23.62
C GLY A 157 2.93 3.78 25.14
N ASN A 158 2.31 4.87 25.60
CA ASN A 158 2.26 5.21 27.03
C ASN A 158 1.07 4.59 27.77
N THR A 159 0.08 4.09 27.02
CA THR A 159 -1.15 3.54 27.57
C THR A 159 -1.02 2.03 27.82
N SER A 160 -1.12 1.65 29.09
CA SER A 160 -1.08 0.25 29.56
C SER A 160 -2.48 -0.19 30.02
N MET A 161 -2.99 -1.25 29.41
CA MET A 161 -4.31 -1.81 29.73
C MET A 161 -4.44 -2.18 31.22
N GLU A 162 -3.40 -2.81 31.77
CA GLU A 162 -3.32 -3.18 33.18
C GLU A 162 -3.44 -1.94 34.08
N ARG A 163 -2.65 -0.89 33.80
CA ARG A 163 -2.70 0.37 34.57
C ARG A 163 -4.08 1.04 34.47
N SER A 164 -4.68 1.06 33.29
CA SER A 164 -5.99 1.66 33.04
C SER A 164 -7.11 0.96 33.80
N VAL A 165 -7.16 -0.37 33.74
CA VAL A 165 -8.14 -1.17 34.49
C VAL A 165 -7.91 -1.03 35.99
N HIS A 166 -6.67 -1.07 36.47
CA HIS A 166 -6.39 -0.86 37.90
C HIS A 166 -6.80 0.54 38.38
N ARG A 167 -6.50 1.59 37.61
CA ARG A 167 -6.93 2.97 37.92
C ARG A 167 -8.45 3.09 38.01
N PHE A 168 -9.20 2.42 37.13
CA PHE A 168 -10.65 2.37 37.22
C PHE A 168 -11.12 1.76 38.56
N TYR A 169 -10.59 0.59 38.93
CA TYR A 169 -10.97 -0.06 40.19
C TYR A 169 -10.45 0.66 41.44
N ASP A 170 -9.30 1.33 41.38
CA ASP A 170 -8.80 2.19 42.47
C ASP A 170 -9.82 3.28 42.78
N ASN A 171 -10.36 3.93 41.75
CA ASN A 171 -11.34 4.99 41.92
C ASN A 171 -12.75 4.50 42.22
N LEU A 172 -13.11 3.29 41.78
CA LEU A 172 -14.40 2.67 42.08
C LEU A 172 -14.50 2.22 43.55
N PHE A 173 -13.40 1.76 44.15
CA PHE A 173 -13.42 1.17 45.49
C PHE A 173 -13.97 2.11 46.58
N PRO A 174 -13.56 3.38 46.70
CA PRO A 174 -14.15 4.29 47.69
C PRO A 174 -15.66 4.44 47.57
N LEU A 175 -16.19 4.45 46.34
CA LEU A 175 -17.63 4.59 46.08
C LEU A 175 -18.39 3.33 46.53
N VAL A 176 -17.91 2.15 46.11
CA VAL A 176 -18.48 0.86 46.49
C VAL A 176 -18.40 0.63 47.99
N TYR A 177 -17.26 0.96 48.60
CA TYR A 177 -17.07 0.78 50.04
C TYR A 177 -18.08 1.60 50.85
N ARG A 178 -18.18 2.90 50.57
CA ARG A 178 -19.04 3.82 51.35
C ARG A 178 -20.53 3.61 51.14
N ARG A 179 -20.96 3.23 49.93
CA ARG A 179 -22.40 3.15 49.60
C ARG A 179 -22.97 1.74 49.67
N LEU A 180 -22.16 0.71 49.42
CA LEU A 180 -22.65 -0.67 49.32
C LEU A 180 -22.09 -1.59 50.42
N VAL A 181 -20.82 -1.45 50.79
CA VAL A 181 -20.18 -2.32 51.80
C VAL A 181 -20.42 -1.82 53.23
N ASN A 182 -20.26 -0.52 53.44
CA ASN A 182 -20.43 0.13 54.73
C ASN A 182 -21.33 1.38 54.59
N PRO A 183 -22.64 1.20 54.35
CA PRO A 183 -23.58 2.29 54.09
C PRO A 183 -23.75 3.25 55.28
N GLY A 184 -23.33 2.86 56.49
CA GLY A 184 -23.29 3.76 57.64
C GLY A 184 -22.38 4.98 57.43
N LEU A 185 -21.45 4.92 56.47
CA LEU A 185 -20.57 6.02 56.07
C LEU A 185 -21.16 6.89 54.94
N ALA A 186 -22.26 6.46 54.31
CA ALA A 186 -22.84 7.19 53.19
C ALA A 186 -23.42 8.55 53.58
N SER A 187 -23.83 8.71 54.85
CA SER A 187 -24.37 9.95 55.43
C SER A 187 -23.29 10.92 55.92
N ALA A 188 -22.05 10.47 56.12
CA ALA A 188 -20.93 11.31 56.50
C ALA A 188 -20.30 11.96 55.26
N PRO A 189 -19.81 13.22 55.34
CA PRO A 189 -19.08 13.82 54.23
C PRO A 189 -17.83 12.96 53.89
N PRO A 190 -17.47 12.81 52.61
CA PRO A 190 -16.28 12.08 52.23
C PRO A 190 -15.05 12.87 52.70
N SER A 191 -14.32 12.35 53.69
CA SER A 191 -12.98 12.87 53.97
C SER A 191 -12.05 12.48 52.82
N SER A 192 -11.34 13.47 52.29
CA SER A 192 -10.39 13.26 51.18
C SER A 192 -9.32 12.24 51.57
N GLU A 193 -8.83 12.31 52.82
CA GLU A 193 -7.80 11.42 53.36
C GLU A 193 -8.25 9.96 53.45
N HIS A 194 -9.48 9.68 53.90
CA HIS A 194 -9.99 8.31 53.97
C HIS A 194 -10.22 7.72 52.56
N SER A 195 -10.71 8.54 51.63
CA SER A 195 -10.91 8.11 50.23
C SER A 195 -9.58 7.82 49.53
N GLU A 196 -8.54 8.59 49.82
CA GLU A 196 -7.17 8.34 49.35
C GLU A 196 -6.56 7.08 49.98
N CYS A 197 -6.75 6.87 51.29
CA CYS A 197 -6.34 5.62 51.93
C CYS A 197 -7.00 4.40 51.28
N LEU A 198 -8.31 4.45 51.03
CA LEU A 198 -9.03 3.38 50.34
C LEU A 198 -8.42 3.10 48.96
N ARG A 199 -8.13 4.13 48.16
CA ARG A 199 -7.46 3.98 46.85
C ARG A 199 -6.11 3.26 46.99
N MET A 200 -5.25 3.75 47.88
CA MET A 200 -3.89 3.22 48.06
C MET A 200 -3.86 1.79 48.59
N THR A 201 -4.86 1.41 49.40
CA THR A 201 -4.94 0.08 50.05
C THR A 201 -5.76 -0.93 49.24
N ARG A 202 -6.36 -0.54 48.11
CA ARG A 202 -7.25 -1.40 47.30
C ARG A 202 -6.57 -2.72 46.91
N GLN A 203 -5.29 -2.69 46.54
CA GLN A 203 -4.55 -3.90 46.17
C GLN A 203 -4.43 -4.89 47.34
N ASP A 204 -4.11 -4.40 48.54
CA ASP A 204 -3.93 -5.22 49.74
C ASP A 204 -5.27 -5.76 50.28
N VAL A 205 -6.31 -4.94 50.24
CA VAL A 205 -7.68 -5.31 50.67
C VAL A 205 -8.31 -6.30 49.70
N ASN A 206 -7.96 -6.23 48.41
CA ASN A 206 -8.52 -7.01 47.32
C ASN A 206 -10.07 -7.10 47.33
N PRO A 207 -10.78 -5.96 47.35
CA PRO A 207 -12.24 -5.94 47.50
C PRO A 207 -12.97 -6.58 46.31
N PHE A 208 -12.36 -6.53 45.13
CA PHE A 208 -12.94 -6.99 43.87
C PHE A 208 -12.46 -8.36 43.41
N GLY A 209 -11.72 -9.09 44.24
CA GLY A 209 -11.21 -10.43 43.90
C GLY A 209 -10.34 -10.43 42.64
N SER A 210 -10.42 -11.49 41.84
CA SER A 210 -9.62 -11.63 40.61
C SER A 210 -10.13 -10.82 39.42
N HIS A 211 -11.31 -10.22 39.51
CA HIS A 211 -11.99 -9.57 38.38
C HIS A 211 -11.16 -8.46 37.70
N PRO A 212 -10.47 -7.55 38.42
CA PRO A 212 -9.62 -6.53 37.78
C PRO A 212 -8.50 -7.13 36.93
N ARG A 213 -7.80 -8.16 37.44
CA ARG A 213 -6.68 -8.81 36.72
C ARG A 213 -7.17 -9.56 35.49
N VAL A 214 -8.23 -10.36 35.64
CA VAL A 214 -8.81 -11.13 34.52
C VAL A 214 -9.32 -10.20 33.42
N LEU A 215 -9.95 -9.08 33.79
CA LEU A 215 -10.40 -8.09 32.82
C LEU A 215 -9.24 -7.44 32.06
N ALA A 216 -8.18 -7.03 32.77
CA ALA A 216 -6.99 -6.44 32.16
C ALA A 216 -6.32 -7.39 31.17
N GLU A 217 -6.13 -8.67 31.54
CA GLU A 217 -5.53 -9.69 30.69
C GLU A 217 -6.41 -10.00 29.47
N GLY A 218 -7.72 -10.11 29.67
CA GLY A 218 -8.71 -10.36 28.62
C GLY A 218 -8.73 -9.23 27.58
N LEU A 219 -8.80 -7.98 28.03
CA LEU A 219 -8.79 -6.81 27.15
C LEU A 219 -7.46 -6.65 26.42
N THR A 220 -6.33 -6.88 27.09
CA THR A 220 -5.00 -6.81 26.44
C THR A 220 -4.92 -7.80 25.29
N ARG A 221 -5.36 -9.05 25.52
CA ARG A 221 -5.33 -10.10 24.50
C ARG A 221 -6.27 -9.78 23.34
N ALA A 222 -7.53 -9.45 23.64
CA ALA A 222 -8.56 -9.22 22.64
C ALA A 222 -8.31 -7.98 21.76
N LEU A 223 -7.70 -6.94 22.33
CA LEU A 223 -7.42 -5.68 21.61
C LEU A 223 -6.05 -5.66 20.94
N SER A 224 -5.17 -6.63 21.22
CA SER A 224 -3.78 -6.64 20.72
C SER A 224 -3.69 -6.61 19.19
N ALA A 225 -4.47 -7.44 18.50
CA ALA A 225 -4.51 -7.51 17.05
C ALA A 225 -5.02 -6.20 16.43
N GLY A 226 -6.07 -5.61 17.02
CA GLY A 226 -6.61 -4.32 16.60
C GLY A 226 -5.59 -3.20 16.75
N ARG A 227 -4.92 -3.11 17.91
CA ARG A 227 -3.85 -2.14 18.18
C ARG A 227 -2.73 -2.23 17.15
N ALA A 228 -2.21 -3.42 16.90
CA ALA A 228 -1.11 -3.58 15.97
C ALA A 228 -1.53 -3.40 14.52
N LEU A 229 -2.77 -3.73 14.14
CA LEU A 229 -3.30 -3.41 12.82
C LEU A 229 -3.36 -1.90 12.61
N SER A 230 -3.85 -1.13 13.59
CA SER A 230 -3.84 0.33 13.55
C SER A 230 -2.43 0.87 13.37
N GLN A 231 -1.46 0.38 14.17
CA GLN A 231 -0.06 0.78 14.05
C GLN A 231 0.54 0.39 12.69
N ALA A 232 0.22 -0.80 12.17
CA ALA A 232 0.69 -1.27 10.86
C ALA A 232 0.21 -0.34 9.75
N LEU A 233 -1.07 0.03 9.75
CA LEU A 233 -1.63 0.93 8.74
C LEU A 233 -0.97 2.32 8.77
N VAL A 234 -0.61 2.82 9.95
CA VAL A 234 0.20 4.05 10.09
C VAL A 234 1.57 3.88 9.43
N ILE A 235 2.28 2.77 9.70
CA ILE A 235 3.56 2.47 9.04
C ILE A 235 3.43 2.37 7.52
N GLY A 236 2.38 1.69 7.04
CA GLY A 236 2.09 1.60 5.60
C GLY A 236 1.92 3.00 4.98
N ALA A 237 1.16 3.89 5.63
CA ALA A 237 0.98 5.26 5.17
C ALA A 237 2.28 6.09 5.23
N GLU A 238 3.10 5.93 6.28
CA GLU A 238 4.40 6.59 6.42
C GLU A 238 5.37 6.17 5.30
N VAL A 239 5.45 4.88 5.00
CA VAL A 239 6.29 4.33 3.93
C VAL A 239 5.86 4.88 2.58
N LEU A 240 4.56 4.89 2.28
CA LEU A 240 4.07 5.46 1.01
C LEU A 240 4.36 6.96 0.92
N ASN A 241 4.16 7.72 2.00
CA ASN A 241 4.54 9.13 2.05
C ASN A 241 6.06 9.35 1.86
N ALA A 242 6.90 8.45 2.39
CA ALA A 242 8.35 8.49 2.18
C ALA A 242 8.69 8.26 0.70
N THR A 243 8.02 7.32 0.04
CA THR A 243 8.24 7.04 -1.39
C THR A 243 7.85 8.20 -2.31
N GLU A 244 6.81 8.97 -1.96
CA GLU A 244 6.40 10.17 -2.71
C GLU A 244 7.34 11.38 -2.54
N ARG A 245 8.05 11.43 -1.41
CA ARG A 245 9.03 12.47 -1.06
C ARG A 245 10.42 12.17 -1.59
N ALA A 246 10.72 10.90 -1.85
CA ALA A 246 12.01 10.48 -2.40
C ALA A 246 12.25 11.14 -3.77
N GLY A 247 13.41 11.76 -3.92
CA GLY A 247 13.79 12.43 -5.15
C GLY A 247 14.41 11.46 -6.17
N LEU A 248 14.44 11.86 -7.43
CA LEU A 248 15.23 11.16 -8.44
C LEU A 248 16.70 11.60 -8.38
N ALA A 249 17.62 10.64 -8.42
CA ALA A 249 19.05 10.91 -8.51
C ALA A 249 19.42 11.71 -9.78
N ARG A 250 20.54 12.43 -9.73
CA ARG A 250 21.00 13.25 -10.87
C ARG A 250 21.27 12.40 -12.11
N GLU A 251 21.90 11.24 -11.90
CA GLU A 251 22.20 10.21 -12.90
C GLU A 251 20.91 9.73 -13.59
N CYS A 252 19.87 9.45 -12.80
CA CYS A 252 18.55 9.06 -13.31
C CYS A 252 17.97 10.15 -14.23
N GLY A 253 17.98 11.41 -13.80
CA GLY A 253 17.51 12.52 -14.64
C GLY A 253 18.26 12.63 -15.98
N ARG A 254 19.56 12.35 -16.02
CA ARG A 254 20.33 12.33 -17.28
C ARG A 254 19.90 11.17 -18.19
N ALA A 255 19.74 9.97 -17.62
CA ALA A 255 19.32 8.79 -18.37
C ALA A 255 17.88 8.92 -18.90
N LEU A 256 16.97 9.50 -18.12
CA LEU A 256 15.60 9.78 -18.56
C LEU A 256 15.57 10.78 -19.74
N VAL A 257 16.37 11.86 -19.69
CA VAL A 257 16.48 12.78 -20.84
C VAL A 257 17.05 12.06 -22.06
N ARG A 258 18.06 11.20 -21.87
CA ARG A 258 18.64 10.39 -22.95
C ARG A 258 17.62 9.49 -23.61
N MET A 259 16.78 8.86 -22.80
CA MET A 259 15.75 7.95 -23.25
C MET A 259 14.56 8.65 -23.92
N GLN A 260 14.04 9.73 -23.33
CA GLN A 260 12.77 10.34 -23.78
C GLN A 260 12.94 11.53 -24.71
N TYR A 261 13.99 12.35 -24.55
CA TYR A 261 14.06 13.66 -25.22
C TYR A 261 15.25 13.83 -26.16
N CYS A 262 16.33 13.06 -26.04
CA CYS A 262 17.42 13.13 -27.04
C CYS A 262 17.00 12.79 -28.50
N PRO A 263 15.99 11.95 -28.77
CA PRO A 263 15.44 11.81 -30.13
C PRO A 263 14.95 13.14 -30.71
N HIS A 264 14.28 13.96 -29.90
CA HIS A 264 13.79 15.28 -30.33
C HIS A 264 14.94 16.20 -30.76
N CYS A 265 16.12 16.08 -30.14
CA CYS A 265 17.29 16.85 -30.54
C CYS A 265 17.82 16.51 -31.94
N ARG A 266 17.41 15.37 -32.50
CA ARG A 266 17.67 14.92 -33.88
C ARG A 266 16.46 15.09 -34.81
N GLY A 267 15.39 15.74 -34.36
CA GLY A 267 14.13 15.85 -35.10
C GLY A 267 13.22 14.62 -34.99
N LEU A 268 13.61 13.58 -34.25
CA LEU A 268 12.86 12.33 -34.12
C LEU A 268 11.83 12.45 -32.99
N THR A 269 10.74 13.18 -33.23
CA THR A 269 9.77 13.52 -32.16
C THR A 269 8.71 12.44 -31.90
N LEU A 270 8.56 11.47 -32.81
CA LEU A 270 7.54 10.42 -32.74
C LEU A 270 8.10 9.05 -32.32
N ILE A 271 9.41 8.85 -32.38
CA ILE A 271 10.05 7.58 -32.04
C ILE A 271 10.05 7.35 -30.52
N GLN A 272 9.48 6.23 -30.09
CA GLN A 272 9.47 5.81 -28.69
C GLN A 272 10.77 5.10 -28.28
N PRO A 273 11.17 5.15 -27.00
CA PRO A 273 12.27 4.35 -26.49
C PRO A 273 11.96 2.85 -26.60
N CYS A 274 12.98 2.05 -26.91
CA CYS A 274 12.83 0.60 -26.87
C CYS A 274 12.46 0.13 -25.45
N GLY A 275 11.63 -0.92 -25.35
CA GLY A 275 11.22 -1.48 -24.05
C GLY A 275 12.41 -1.89 -23.17
N GLY A 276 13.44 -2.51 -23.75
CA GLY A 276 14.66 -2.88 -23.02
C GLY A 276 15.46 -1.69 -22.48
N LEU A 277 15.54 -0.59 -23.24
CA LEU A 277 16.12 0.68 -22.78
C LEU A 277 15.29 1.25 -21.63
N CYS A 278 13.96 1.28 -21.79
CA CYS A 278 13.06 1.78 -20.77
C CYS A 278 13.24 1.03 -19.45
N LEU A 279 13.20 -0.30 -19.50
CA LEU A 279 13.37 -1.13 -18.31
C LEU A 279 14.72 -0.89 -17.63
N ASN A 280 15.83 -0.84 -18.39
CA ASN A 280 17.14 -0.57 -17.79
C ASN A 280 17.21 0.81 -17.12
N VAL A 281 16.67 1.85 -17.77
CA VAL A 281 16.63 3.20 -17.20
C VAL A 281 15.72 3.25 -15.96
N MET A 282 14.50 2.73 -16.05
CA MET A 282 13.53 2.78 -14.95
C MET A 282 13.96 1.94 -13.75
N ARG A 283 14.47 0.72 -13.96
CA ARG A 283 14.97 -0.13 -12.87
C ARG A 283 16.19 0.48 -12.17
N GLY A 284 17.07 1.17 -12.91
CA GLY A 284 18.20 1.91 -12.32
C GLY A 284 17.77 3.16 -11.56
N CYS A 285 16.77 3.89 -12.07
CA CYS A 285 16.18 5.04 -11.41
C CYS A 285 15.47 4.68 -10.10
N LEU A 286 14.76 3.54 -10.08
CA LEU A 286 13.86 3.15 -9.00
C LEU A 286 14.43 2.06 -8.09
N VAL A 287 15.74 1.80 -8.17
CA VAL A 287 16.42 0.80 -7.32
C VAL A 287 16.16 1.02 -5.83
N GLY A 288 16.08 2.26 -5.36
CA GLY A 288 15.76 2.54 -3.96
C GLY A 288 14.33 2.10 -3.57
N LEU A 289 13.38 2.21 -4.50
CA LEU A 289 12.00 1.76 -4.30
C LEU A 289 11.93 0.23 -4.40
N SER A 290 12.61 -0.39 -5.36
CA SER A 290 12.58 -1.85 -5.52
C SER A 290 13.18 -2.60 -4.32
N GLU A 291 14.13 -2.01 -3.61
CA GLU A 291 14.66 -2.59 -2.36
C GLU A 291 13.62 -2.62 -1.22
N LEU A 292 12.53 -1.85 -1.31
CA LEU A 292 11.39 -1.97 -0.40
C LEU A 292 10.55 -3.22 -0.66
N ASP A 293 10.63 -3.85 -1.83
CA ASP A 293 9.73 -4.93 -2.24
C ASP A 293 9.78 -6.13 -1.27
N GLY A 294 10.98 -6.55 -0.86
CA GLY A 294 11.14 -7.65 0.11
C GLY A 294 10.47 -7.36 1.47
N PRO A 295 10.85 -6.28 2.16
CA PRO A 295 10.20 -5.84 3.40
C PRO A 295 8.69 -5.58 3.23
N TRP A 296 8.27 -4.98 2.12
CA TRP A 296 6.87 -4.70 1.81
C TRP A 296 6.03 -5.97 1.70
N ARG A 297 6.50 -7.00 0.98
CA ARG A 297 5.81 -8.30 0.89
C ARG A 297 5.61 -8.94 2.26
N ARG A 298 6.63 -8.86 3.13
CA ARG A 298 6.54 -9.35 4.52
C ARG A 298 5.55 -8.53 5.34
N PHE A 299 5.51 -7.23 5.13
CA PHE A 299 4.56 -6.32 5.76
C PHE A 299 3.11 -6.60 5.31
N VAL A 300 2.86 -6.83 4.01
CA VAL A 300 1.54 -7.24 3.50
C VAL A 300 1.12 -8.60 4.08
N ALA A 301 2.05 -9.54 4.25
CA ALA A 301 1.78 -10.79 4.96
C ALA A 301 1.43 -10.57 6.43
N LEU A 302 2.14 -9.67 7.14
CA LEU A 302 1.80 -9.29 8.50
C LEU A 302 0.40 -8.67 8.59
N LEU A 303 0.01 -7.80 7.65
CA LEU A 303 -1.36 -7.27 7.60
C LEU A 303 -2.40 -8.39 7.46
N GLN A 304 -2.11 -9.44 6.68
CA GLN A 304 -2.96 -10.63 6.58
C GLN A 304 -3.04 -11.40 7.91
N GLU A 305 -1.91 -11.59 8.60
CA GLU A 305 -1.86 -12.23 9.92
C GLU A 305 -2.72 -11.44 10.94
N LEU A 306 -2.54 -10.12 11.01
CA LEU A 306 -3.24 -9.24 11.95
C LEU A 306 -4.75 -9.16 11.69
N THR A 307 -5.13 -9.03 10.42
CA THR A 307 -6.55 -9.05 10.03
C THR A 307 -7.17 -10.41 10.31
N GLY A 308 -6.45 -11.52 10.07
CA GLY A 308 -6.86 -12.87 10.44
C GLY A 308 -7.08 -13.03 11.95
N ALA A 309 -6.17 -12.51 12.79
CA ALA A 309 -6.32 -12.52 14.24
C ALA A 309 -7.56 -11.71 14.69
N LEU A 310 -7.84 -10.59 14.03
CA LEU A 310 -9.06 -9.81 14.26
C LEU A 310 -10.33 -10.55 13.79
N ALA A 311 -10.20 -11.55 12.91
CA ALA A 311 -11.29 -12.38 12.43
C ALA A 311 -11.77 -13.44 13.42
N GLY A 312 -10.95 -13.79 14.41
CA GLY A 312 -11.36 -14.53 15.61
C GLY A 312 -12.29 -13.71 16.52
N GLY A 313 -13.14 -12.85 15.94
CA GLY A 313 -13.87 -11.74 16.57
C GLY A 313 -14.82 -12.10 17.70
N HIS A 314 -15.00 -13.39 17.98
CA HIS A 314 -15.62 -13.85 19.22
C HIS A 314 -14.87 -13.31 20.44
N ASP A 315 -13.53 -13.26 20.41
CA ASP A 315 -12.74 -12.76 21.54
C ASP A 315 -12.89 -11.24 21.77
N LEU A 316 -12.99 -10.44 20.70
CA LEU A 316 -13.14 -8.99 20.81
C LEU A 316 -14.52 -8.61 21.35
N GLU A 317 -15.58 -9.18 20.77
CA GLU A 317 -16.94 -8.94 21.21
C GLU A 317 -17.16 -9.43 22.64
N LEU A 318 -16.72 -10.66 22.96
CA LEU A 318 -16.82 -11.22 24.31
C LEU A 318 -16.03 -10.41 25.33
N ALA A 319 -14.82 -9.93 25.00
CA ALA A 319 -14.01 -9.15 25.93
C ALA A 319 -14.63 -7.77 26.20
N LEU A 320 -15.13 -7.09 25.16
CA LEU A 320 -15.78 -5.79 25.31
C LEU A 320 -17.11 -5.92 26.06
N GLN A 321 -18.01 -6.83 25.66
CA GLN A 321 -19.26 -7.07 26.40
C GLN A 321 -18.98 -7.59 27.83
N GLY A 322 -17.88 -8.33 28.00
CA GLY A 322 -17.39 -8.82 29.28
C GLY A 322 -17.04 -7.72 30.28
N ILE A 323 -16.71 -6.50 29.83
CA ILE A 323 -16.43 -5.36 30.73
C ILE A 323 -17.59 -5.16 31.72
N ARG A 324 -18.83 -5.10 31.21
CA ARG A 324 -20.03 -4.91 32.05
C ARG A 324 -20.16 -6.01 33.10
N ASN A 325 -19.96 -7.26 32.68
CA ASN A 325 -20.11 -8.43 33.56
C ASN A 325 -19.01 -8.47 34.62
N HIS A 326 -17.75 -8.23 34.23
CA HIS A 326 -16.64 -8.16 35.17
C HIS A 326 -16.81 -7.05 36.21
N VAL A 327 -17.31 -5.87 35.81
CA VAL A 327 -17.62 -4.77 36.73
C VAL A 327 -18.75 -5.17 37.69
N ASN A 328 -19.82 -5.78 37.18
CA ASN A 328 -20.92 -6.26 38.01
C ASN A 328 -20.46 -7.30 39.04
N ASP A 329 -19.74 -8.32 38.59
CA ASP A 329 -19.30 -9.42 39.45
C ASP A 329 -18.26 -8.96 40.48
N ALA A 330 -17.41 -7.99 40.12
CA ALA A 330 -16.51 -7.34 41.06
C ALA A 330 -17.28 -6.63 42.19
N ILE A 331 -18.32 -5.86 41.86
CA ILE A 331 -19.13 -5.16 42.86
C ILE A 331 -19.86 -6.18 43.76
N LEU A 332 -20.45 -7.22 43.17
CA LEU A 332 -21.09 -8.31 43.92
C LEU A 332 -20.10 -9.02 44.85
N HIS A 333 -18.88 -9.28 44.39
CA HIS A 333 -17.81 -9.85 45.21
C HIS A 333 -17.50 -8.97 46.43
N ALA A 334 -17.42 -7.65 46.24
CA ALA A 334 -17.18 -6.71 47.34
C ALA A 334 -18.34 -6.71 48.36
N GLN A 335 -19.59 -6.77 47.89
CA GLN A 335 -20.76 -6.85 48.77
C GLN A 335 -20.80 -8.15 49.57
N LEU A 336 -20.50 -9.29 48.93
CA LEU A 336 -20.49 -10.61 49.58
C LEU A 336 -19.43 -10.71 50.68
N HIS A 337 -18.28 -10.05 50.49
CA HIS A 337 -17.15 -10.08 51.42
C HIS A 337 -17.06 -8.84 52.33
N GLY A 338 -18.14 -8.05 52.41
CA GLY A 338 -18.17 -6.78 53.11
C GLY A 338 -17.60 -6.79 54.53
N PRO A 339 -18.01 -7.72 55.43
CA PRO A 339 -17.49 -7.76 56.80
C PRO A 339 -15.98 -7.95 56.89
N ARG A 340 -15.41 -8.79 56.00
CA ARG A 340 -13.96 -9.00 55.92
C ARG A 340 -13.26 -7.73 55.42
N ILE A 341 -13.81 -7.11 54.38
CA ILE A 341 -13.27 -5.88 53.79
C ILE A 341 -13.25 -4.76 54.82
N SER A 342 -14.37 -4.52 55.51
CA SER A 342 -14.47 -3.49 56.55
C SER A 342 -13.48 -3.71 57.69
N ALA A 343 -13.32 -4.95 58.17
CA ALA A 343 -12.35 -5.24 59.23
C ALA A 343 -10.89 -4.92 58.83
N ILE A 344 -10.53 -5.13 57.55
CA ILE A 344 -9.20 -4.78 57.04
C ILE A 344 -9.08 -3.26 56.87
N VAL A 345 -10.09 -2.60 56.31
CA VAL A 345 -10.12 -1.14 56.12
C VAL A 345 -10.05 -0.41 57.46
N ASP A 346 -10.83 -0.82 58.46
CA ASP A 346 -10.82 -0.19 59.80
C ASP A 346 -9.44 -0.33 60.47
N LYS A 347 -8.71 -1.41 60.18
CA LYS A 347 -7.35 -1.62 60.69
C LYS A 347 -6.31 -0.74 59.99
N VAL A 348 -6.45 -0.52 58.68
CA VAL A 348 -5.42 0.15 57.87
C VAL A 348 -5.70 1.65 57.71
N CYS A 349 -6.94 2.02 57.43
CA CYS A 349 -7.39 3.40 57.26
C CYS A 349 -7.97 4.03 58.54
N GLY A 350 -8.06 3.24 59.63
CA GLY A 350 -8.61 3.67 60.92
C GLY A 350 -10.15 3.68 60.94
N PRO A 351 -10.78 3.50 62.11
CA PRO A 351 -12.20 3.75 62.27
C PRO A 351 -12.46 5.25 62.10
N LEU A 352 -13.48 5.62 61.31
CA LEU A 352 -13.95 7.00 61.28
C LEU A 352 -14.56 7.32 62.66
N THR A 353 -13.82 8.06 63.47
CA THR A 353 -14.31 8.61 64.72
C THR A 353 -15.37 9.65 64.39
N ASP A 354 -16.64 9.27 64.54
CA ASP A 354 -17.68 10.08 65.15
C ASP A 354 -18.85 9.17 65.54
N THR A 355 -18.83 8.70 66.78
CA THR A 355 -20.06 8.27 67.46
C THR A 355 -20.98 9.49 67.61
N PRO A 356 -22.28 9.32 67.35
CA PRO A 356 -23.14 9.07 68.50
C PRO A 356 -24.10 7.90 68.30
N SER A 357 -24.21 7.14 69.38
CA SER A 357 -25.43 6.50 69.86
C SER A 357 -26.17 5.55 68.92
N VAL A 358 -25.96 4.27 69.22
CA VAL A 358 -26.85 3.14 68.95
C VAL A 358 -28.32 3.56 69.01
N THR A 359 -28.99 3.53 67.86
CA THR A 359 -30.38 3.07 67.81
C THR A 359 -30.47 1.99 66.75
N SER A 360 -30.58 0.76 67.22
CA SER A 360 -30.88 -0.41 66.41
C SER A 360 -32.26 -0.22 65.76
N ILE A 361 -32.29 0.28 64.52
CA ILE A 361 -33.43 0.09 63.64
C ILE A 361 -33.08 -1.10 62.74
N ARG A 362 -33.69 -2.24 63.07
CA ARG A 362 -33.71 -3.43 62.23
C ARG A 362 -34.51 -3.12 60.97
N SER A 363 -33.86 -2.51 59.98
CA SER A 363 -34.41 -2.36 58.65
C SER A 363 -34.34 -3.72 57.97
N THR A 364 -35.51 -4.32 57.78
CA THR A 364 -35.68 -5.54 56.98
C THR A 364 -35.17 -5.27 55.56
N LEU A 365 -33.99 -5.80 55.25
CA LEU A 365 -33.52 -6.01 53.88
C LEU A 365 -34.57 -6.85 53.17
N LYS A 366 -35.40 -6.20 52.37
CA LYS A 366 -36.25 -6.87 51.40
C LYS A 366 -35.31 -7.28 50.27
N VAL A 367 -34.78 -8.49 50.35
CA VAL A 367 -34.15 -9.16 49.21
C VAL A 367 -35.23 -9.28 48.14
N MET A 368 -35.23 -8.37 47.16
CA MET A 368 -36.03 -8.53 45.95
C MET A 368 -35.29 -9.50 45.04
N THR A 369 -35.44 -10.79 45.32
CA THR A 369 -35.25 -11.83 44.30
C THR A 369 -36.49 -11.82 43.42
N SER A 370 -36.48 -11.01 42.36
CA SER A 370 -37.38 -11.20 41.23
C SER A 370 -36.58 -11.04 39.95
N VAL A 371 -35.79 -12.08 39.65
CA VAL A 371 -35.38 -12.35 38.28
C VAL A 371 -36.62 -12.90 37.58
N SER A 372 -37.40 -12.00 36.98
CA SER A 372 -38.45 -12.38 36.04
C SER A 372 -37.78 -12.72 34.71
N THR A 373 -37.46 -13.99 34.50
CA THR A 373 -37.22 -14.55 33.16
C THR A 373 -38.55 -14.65 32.44
N SER A 374 -38.93 -13.61 31.70
CA SER A 374 -39.94 -13.72 30.65
C SER A 374 -39.23 -14.01 29.32
N PRO A 375 -39.53 -15.13 28.62
CA PRO A 375 -39.03 -15.37 27.29
C PRO A 375 -39.87 -14.53 26.33
N THR A 376 -39.44 -13.31 26.04
CA THR A 376 -40.03 -12.54 24.96
C THR A 376 -39.42 -13.03 23.65
N SER A 377 -40.16 -13.89 22.95
CA SER A 377 -39.95 -14.14 21.53
C SER A 377 -40.18 -12.83 20.77
N MET A 378 -39.11 -12.07 20.51
CA MET A 378 -39.12 -10.99 19.53
C MET A 378 -38.19 -11.34 18.38
N ALA A 379 -38.68 -11.04 17.19
CA ALA A 379 -38.06 -11.27 15.90
C ALA A 379 -36.59 -10.81 15.86
N MET A 380 -35.81 -11.50 15.02
CA MET A 380 -34.44 -11.17 14.66
C MET A 380 -34.34 -9.73 14.14
N THR A 381 -34.05 -8.79 15.04
CA THR A 381 -33.39 -7.52 14.73
C THR A 381 -32.04 -7.59 15.39
N SER A 382 -30.97 -7.56 14.58
CA SER A 382 -29.60 -7.65 15.08
C SER A 382 -29.33 -6.58 16.12
N SER A 383 -28.57 -6.94 17.16
CA SER A 383 -28.17 -5.97 18.18
C SER A 383 -27.24 -4.92 17.55
N PRO A 384 -27.21 -3.66 18.04
CA PRO A 384 -26.27 -2.65 17.55
C PRO A 384 -24.78 -3.09 17.60
N ALA A 385 -24.45 -4.03 18.51
CA ALA A 385 -23.13 -4.65 18.59
C ALA A 385 -22.84 -5.54 17.38
N GLU A 386 -23.80 -6.39 17.00
CA GLU A 386 -23.71 -7.30 15.86
C GLU A 386 -23.52 -6.52 14.55
N VAL A 387 -24.28 -5.44 14.35
CA VAL A 387 -24.15 -4.57 13.16
C VAL A 387 -22.76 -3.94 13.07
N THR A 388 -22.18 -3.55 14.20
CA THR A 388 -20.85 -2.92 14.23
C THR A 388 -19.74 -3.95 13.99
N LEU A 389 -19.88 -5.16 14.51
CA LEU A 389 -18.94 -6.26 14.27
C LEU A 389 -19.02 -6.77 12.82
N ASP A 390 -20.22 -6.81 12.24
CA ASP A 390 -20.44 -7.12 10.83
C ASP A 390 -19.73 -6.11 9.93
N HIS A 391 -19.83 -4.81 10.26
CA HIS A 391 -19.10 -3.76 9.56
C HIS A 391 -17.58 -3.97 9.63
N LEU A 392 -17.04 -4.27 10.82
CA LEU A 392 -15.61 -4.59 10.99
C LEU A 392 -15.19 -5.80 10.14
N SER A 393 -16.03 -6.84 10.08
CA SER A 393 -15.79 -8.05 9.28
C SER A 393 -15.78 -7.75 7.77
N HIS A 394 -16.64 -6.84 7.32
CA HIS A 394 -16.72 -6.39 5.94
C HIS A 394 -15.47 -5.59 5.57
N THR A 395 -15.14 -4.55 6.35
CA THR A 395 -13.95 -3.72 6.16
C THR A 395 -12.68 -4.56 6.10
N ARG A 396 -12.56 -5.59 6.96
CA ARG A 396 -11.46 -6.55 6.94
C ARG A 396 -11.34 -7.29 5.62
N ARG A 397 -12.42 -7.92 5.17
CA ARG A 397 -12.43 -8.73 3.93
C ARG A 397 -12.13 -7.87 2.71
N GLU A 398 -12.74 -6.68 2.66
CA GLU A 398 -12.53 -5.71 1.59
C GLU A 398 -11.06 -5.26 1.52
N PHE A 399 -10.49 -4.82 2.65
CA PHE A 399 -9.09 -4.41 2.72
C PHE A 399 -8.16 -5.52 2.24
N MET A 400 -8.38 -6.75 2.71
CA MET A 400 -7.56 -7.90 2.32
C MET A 400 -7.71 -8.27 0.84
N GLY A 401 -8.91 -8.15 0.27
CA GLY A 401 -9.14 -8.38 -1.16
C GLY A 401 -8.36 -7.42 -2.05
N TYR A 402 -8.20 -6.17 -1.63
CA TYR A 402 -7.47 -5.16 -2.40
C TYR A 402 -5.96 -5.15 -2.15
N ILE A 403 -5.51 -5.18 -0.89
CA ILE A 403 -4.08 -5.01 -0.55
C ILE A 403 -3.19 -6.10 -1.16
N GLN A 404 -3.73 -7.31 -1.34
CA GLN A 404 -2.98 -8.43 -1.93
C GLN A 404 -2.54 -8.15 -3.38
N ARG A 405 -3.30 -7.36 -4.13
CA ARG A 405 -2.94 -6.95 -5.51
C ARG A 405 -1.68 -6.08 -5.53
N TYR A 406 -1.40 -5.40 -4.42
CA TYR A 406 -0.25 -4.52 -4.26
C TYR A 406 0.95 -5.19 -3.60
N ARG A 407 0.91 -6.50 -3.37
CA ARG A 407 2.01 -7.27 -2.76
C ARG A 407 3.35 -7.09 -3.50
N SER A 408 3.31 -6.98 -4.83
CA SER A 408 4.50 -6.82 -5.69
C SER A 408 4.69 -5.38 -6.20
N PHE A 409 4.00 -4.39 -5.63
CA PHE A 409 3.91 -3.03 -6.20
C PHE A 409 5.29 -2.42 -6.52
N PHE A 410 6.22 -2.45 -5.56
CA PHE A 410 7.54 -1.81 -5.72
C PHE A 410 8.43 -2.50 -6.74
N SER A 411 8.33 -3.83 -6.88
CA SER A 411 9.06 -4.55 -7.94
C SER A 411 8.43 -4.40 -9.32
N ALA A 412 7.12 -4.19 -9.43
CA ALA A 412 6.42 -4.07 -10.71
C ALA A 412 6.38 -2.63 -11.27
N LEU A 413 6.72 -1.63 -10.46
CA LEU A 413 6.64 -0.22 -10.83
C LEU A 413 7.47 0.15 -12.08
N PRO A 414 8.71 -0.35 -12.28
CA PRO A 414 9.46 -0.08 -13.51
C PRO A 414 8.75 -0.58 -14.77
N GLU A 415 8.13 -1.76 -14.71
CA GLU A 415 7.38 -2.36 -15.82
C GLU A 415 6.13 -1.54 -16.12
N MET A 416 5.35 -1.18 -15.09
CA MET A 416 4.15 -0.34 -15.24
C MET A 416 4.48 1.01 -15.89
N LEU A 417 5.62 1.61 -15.54
CA LEU A 417 6.06 2.88 -16.12
C LEU A 417 6.62 2.77 -17.55
N CYS A 418 6.95 1.56 -17.99
CA CYS A 418 7.44 1.27 -19.33
C CYS A 418 6.37 0.67 -20.25
N GLU A 419 5.17 0.44 -19.73
CA GLU A 419 4.04 -0.05 -20.51
C GLU A 419 3.54 1.06 -21.44
N SER A 420 3.95 1.01 -22.71
CA SER A 420 3.33 1.83 -23.76
C SER A 420 2.04 1.15 -24.20
N GLU A 421 0.93 1.90 -24.34
CA GLU A 421 -0.23 1.42 -25.12
C GLU A 421 0.29 0.92 -26.47
N MET A 422 0.34 -0.40 -26.63
CA MET A 422 0.98 -1.04 -27.77
C MET A 422 0.16 -0.76 -29.02
N VAL A 423 0.54 0.27 -29.77
CA VAL A 423 0.30 0.29 -31.21
C VAL A 423 1.38 -0.60 -31.80
N VAL A 424 1.00 -1.85 -32.10
CA VAL A 424 1.86 -3.01 -32.40
C VAL A 424 2.64 -2.90 -33.73
N ASP A 425 2.73 -1.72 -34.35
CA ASP A 425 3.19 -1.62 -35.77
C ASP A 425 4.51 -0.89 -36.02
N ASP A 426 5.25 -0.42 -35.01
CA ASP A 426 6.56 0.19 -35.24
C ASP A 426 7.71 -0.82 -35.01
N PHE A 427 8.26 -1.36 -36.11
CA PHE A 427 9.44 -2.23 -36.13
C PHE A 427 10.74 -1.54 -35.67
N THR A 428 10.70 -0.25 -35.29
CA THR A 428 11.88 0.52 -34.91
C THR A 428 11.64 1.35 -33.66
N CYS A 429 12.66 1.47 -32.81
CA CYS A 429 12.61 2.18 -31.54
C CYS A 429 13.93 2.89 -31.25
N TRP A 430 13.92 3.82 -30.30
CA TRP A 430 15.11 4.54 -29.87
C TRP A 430 15.91 3.72 -28.85
N SER A 431 17.17 3.43 -29.19
CA SER A 431 18.10 2.66 -28.34
C SER A 431 18.82 3.47 -27.26
N GLY A 432 18.66 4.80 -27.24
CA GLY A 432 19.48 5.71 -26.42
C GLY A 432 20.61 6.37 -27.21
N GLU A 433 20.91 5.87 -28.41
CA GLU A 433 21.92 6.40 -29.32
C GLU A 433 21.41 6.58 -30.74
N ASP A 434 20.63 5.65 -31.26
CA ASP A 434 20.05 5.72 -32.59
C ASP A 434 18.72 4.95 -32.70
N VAL A 435 18.05 5.10 -33.84
CA VAL A 435 16.86 4.31 -34.20
C VAL A 435 17.32 2.90 -34.62
N VAL A 436 16.80 1.88 -33.95
CA VAL A 436 17.15 0.47 -34.15
C VAL A 436 15.91 -0.39 -34.26
N GLU A 437 16.04 -1.58 -34.85
CA GLU A 437 14.94 -2.56 -34.87
C GLU A 437 14.65 -3.13 -33.48
N SER A 438 15.70 -3.35 -32.67
CA SER A 438 15.56 -3.86 -31.31
C SER A 438 16.72 -3.44 -30.41
N TYR A 439 16.45 -3.40 -29.11
CA TYR A 439 17.44 -3.09 -28.09
C TYR A 439 18.37 -4.29 -27.85
N VAL A 440 19.66 -4.11 -28.08
CA VAL A 440 20.69 -5.18 -27.99
C VAL A 440 21.24 -5.34 -26.56
N GLY A 441 21.08 -4.34 -25.71
CA GLY A 441 21.58 -4.36 -24.34
C GLY A 441 20.90 -5.42 -23.48
N ARG A 442 21.67 -6.04 -22.56
CA ARG A 442 21.09 -6.96 -21.57
C ARG A 442 20.18 -6.16 -20.63
N VAL A 443 18.94 -6.60 -20.48
CA VAL A 443 18.02 -6.05 -19.49
C VAL A 443 18.36 -6.63 -18.10
N VAL A 444 18.73 -5.77 -17.16
CA VAL A 444 19.11 -6.16 -15.78
C VAL A 444 17.91 -6.14 -14.84
N GLY A 445 17.94 -6.95 -13.77
CA GLY A 445 16.87 -7.04 -12.77
C GLY A 445 16.86 -5.89 -11.76
N ASN A 446 15.86 -5.87 -10.88
CA ASN A 446 15.53 -4.72 -10.03
C ASN A 446 16.43 -4.52 -8.80
N SER A 447 17.17 -5.55 -8.38
CA SER A 447 17.97 -5.50 -7.15
C SER A 447 19.20 -4.61 -7.29
N LEU A 448 19.64 -4.00 -6.18
CA LEU A 448 20.86 -3.19 -6.15
C LEU A 448 22.08 -3.95 -6.70
N GLN A 449 22.15 -5.27 -6.45
CA GLN A 449 23.21 -6.12 -6.99
C GLN A 449 23.12 -6.27 -8.53
N ALA A 450 21.92 -6.42 -9.09
CA ALA A 450 21.73 -6.50 -10.53
C ALA A 450 22.06 -5.16 -11.22
N GLN A 451 21.74 -4.04 -10.56
CA GLN A 451 22.00 -2.69 -11.06
C GLN A 451 23.50 -2.35 -11.20
N LYS A 452 24.40 -3.10 -10.56
CA LYS A 452 25.85 -2.97 -10.81
C LYS A 452 26.25 -3.23 -12.26
N ASN A 453 25.46 -4.05 -12.96
CA ASN A 453 25.70 -4.42 -14.36
C ASN A 453 24.80 -3.64 -15.34
N ASN A 454 24.09 -2.59 -14.88
CA ASN A 454 23.20 -1.82 -15.74
C ASN A 454 24.01 -1.00 -16.76
N PRO A 455 23.76 -1.18 -18.08
CA PRO A 455 24.48 -0.43 -19.12
C PRO A 455 24.09 1.05 -19.18
N GLU A 456 22.88 1.42 -18.72
CA GLU A 456 22.31 2.76 -18.91
C GLU A 456 22.56 3.69 -17.71
N ILE A 457 22.62 3.15 -16.50
CA ILE A 457 22.71 3.93 -15.26
C ILE A 457 23.73 3.34 -14.29
N LYS A 458 24.61 4.20 -13.77
CA LYS A 458 25.50 3.88 -12.64
C LYS A 458 24.88 4.37 -11.33
N VAL A 459 24.31 3.46 -10.56
CA VAL A 459 23.74 3.73 -9.23
C VAL A 459 24.87 3.98 -8.22
N ARG A 460 24.89 5.15 -7.58
CA ARG A 460 25.93 5.53 -6.60
C ARG A 460 25.48 5.39 -5.15
N SER A 461 24.22 5.73 -4.87
CA SER A 461 23.63 5.69 -3.53
C SER A 461 22.12 5.66 -3.62
N ILE A 462 21.46 5.12 -2.60
CA ILE A 462 20.01 5.15 -2.42
C ILE A 462 19.65 6.37 -1.55
N ASP A 463 18.48 6.95 -1.77
CA ASP A 463 17.97 8.07 -0.97
C ASP A 463 17.83 7.65 0.51
N PRO A 464 18.41 8.39 1.47
CA PRO A 464 18.31 8.08 2.89
C PRO A 464 16.85 7.95 3.42
N ILE A 465 15.90 8.66 2.81
CA ILE A 465 14.47 8.55 3.15
C ILE A 465 13.96 7.14 2.88
N LEU A 466 14.37 6.54 1.75
CA LEU A 466 13.99 5.17 1.38
C LEU A 466 14.69 4.13 2.24
N VAL A 467 15.94 4.40 2.65
CA VAL A 467 16.65 3.55 3.62
C VAL A 467 15.89 3.52 4.95
N GLY A 468 15.48 4.69 5.48
CA GLY A 468 14.69 4.77 6.70
C GLY A 468 13.32 4.07 6.58
N ALA A 469 12.65 4.20 5.43
CA ALA A 469 11.39 3.49 5.17
C ALA A 469 11.57 1.96 5.13
N ARG A 470 12.66 1.48 4.53
CA ARG A 470 13.04 0.07 4.52
C ARG A 470 13.25 -0.44 5.95
N ASP A 471 14.08 0.27 6.72
CA ASP A 471 14.41 -0.12 8.09
C ASP A 471 13.14 -0.13 8.97
N ARG A 472 12.21 0.81 8.78
CA ARG A 472 10.93 0.83 9.49
C ARG A 472 10.07 -0.40 9.18
N LEU A 473 9.98 -0.82 7.92
CA LEU A 473 9.27 -2.05 7.53
C LEU A 473 9.92 -3.31 8.14
N GLU A 474 11.26 -3.38 8.14
CA GLU A 474 11.99 -4.55 8.64
C GLU A 474 11.85 -4.74 10.15
N HIS A 475 11.87 -3.65 10.92
CA HIS A 475 11.79 -3.72 12.39
C HIS A 475 10.35 -3.77 12.92
N PHE A 476 9.35 -3.41 12.11
CA PHE A 476 7.97 -3.36 12.58
C PHE A 476 7.41 -4.73 12.97
N LYS A 477 7.63 -5.77 12.16
CA LYS A 477 7.16 -7.13 12.47
C LYS A 477 7.68 -7.66 13.82
N PRO A 478 9.01 -7.68 14.08
CA PRO A 478 9.52 -8.17 15.36
C PRO A 478 9.10 -7.29 16.55
N GLU A 479 8.96 -5.98 16.36
CA GLU A 479 8.45 -5.06 17.40
C GLU A 479 7.02 -5.47 17.84
N MET A 480 6.14 -5.73 16.89
CA MET A 480 4.75 -6.13 17.17
C MET A 480 4.66 -7.53 17.78
N GLN A 481 5.45 -8.49 17.27
CA GLN A 481 5.47 -9.86 17.82
C GLN A 481 5.89 -9.88 19.30
N GLY A 482 6.85 -9.02 19.68
CA GLY A 482 7.23 -8.84 21.08
C GLY A 482 6.11 -8.24 21.93
N GLN A 483 5.41 -7.21 21.43
CA GLN A 483 4.32 -6.55 22.15
C GLN A 483 3.10 -7.45 22.38
N MET A 484 2.81 -8.34 21.42
CA MET A 484 1.66 -9.23 21.50
C MET A 484 1.92 -10.49 22.34
N GLY A 485 3.17 -10.77 22.72
CA GLY A 485 3.54 -12.03 23.38
C GLY A 485 3.40 -13.27 22.48
N TRP A 486 3.35 -13.07 21.16
CA TRP A 486 3.13 -14.13 20.15
C TRP A 486 4.38 -14.95 19.82
N ALA A 487 5.48 -14.76 20.57
CA ALA A 487 6.77 -15.41 20.30
C ALA A 487 6.75 -16.95 20.44
N THR A 488 5.69 -17.55 21.00
CA THR A 488 5.65 -18.99 21.32
C THR A 488 4.55 -19.80 20.61
N ASP A 489 3.54 -19.17 20.01
CA ASP A 489 2.32 -19.89 19.57
C ASP A 489 2.09 -19.88 18.04
N TRP A 490 2.88 -19.12 17.29
CA TRP A 490 2.79 -19.02 15.83
C TRP A 490 3.89 -19.80 15.06
N GLY A 491 4.71 -20.58 15.77
CA GLY A 491 5.73 -21.46 15.18
C GLY A 491 5.21 -22.79 14.64
N GLY A 492 3.89 -23.00 14.61
CA GLY A 492 3.25 -24.26 14.20
C GLY A 492 2.86 -24.37 12.73
N TRP A 493 3.02 -23.31 11.93
CA TRP A 493 2.80 -23.38 10.48
C TRP A 493 4.17 -23.39 9.79
N VAL A 494 4.66 -24.61 9.63
CA VAL A 494 5.98 -24.97 9.09
C VAL A 494 6.25 -24.25 7.77
N GLU A 495 7.29 -23.44 7.82
CA GLU A 495 8.19 -23.12 6.72
C GLU A 495 8.67 -24.44 6.08
N THR A 496 7.96 -24.90 5.04
CA THR A 496 8.43 -26.02 4.22
C THR A 496 9.04 -25.46 2.95
N GLY A 497 10.32 -25.11 3.06
CA GLY A 497 11.17 -24.90 1.90
C GLY A 497 11.57 -26.23 1.27
N SER A 498 11.34 -26.33 -0.04
CA SER A 498 11.99 -27.21 -1.03
C SER A 498 11.64 -28.71 -1.00
N GLY A 499 10.89 -29.13 -2.01
CA GLY A 499 10.68 -30.52 -2.38
C GLY A 499 9.52 -30.66 -3.35
N THR A 500 9.84 -30.66 -4.65
CA THR A 500 8.94 -30.96 -5.77
C THR A 500 7.87 -31.99 -5.44
N ARG A 501 6.59 -31.62 -5.56
CA ARG A 501 5.56 -32.58 -5.93
C ARG A 501 4.44 -31.89 -6.70
N GLU A 502 4.03 -32.60 -7.73
CA GLU A 502 3.22 -32.19 -8.87
C GLU A 502 1.82 -31.73 -8.47
N GLU A 503 1.31 -30.81 -9.28
CA GLU A 503 -0.11 -30.51 -9.42
C GLU A 503 -0.88 -31.81 -9.68
N ALA A 504 -1.88 -32.08 -8.85
CA ALA A 504 -3.00 -32.94 -9.22
C ALA A 504 -4.28 -32.22 -8.77
N SER A 505 -4.75 -31.37 -9.68
CA SER A 505 -6.12 -30.90 -9.77
C SER A 505 -7.09 -32.09 -9.85
N GLY A 506 -8.20 -32.01 -9.13
CA GLY A 506 -9.30 -32.95 -9.24
C GLY A 506 -10.42 -32.65 -8.26
N GLU A 507 -11.21 -31.61 -8.54
CA GLU A 507 -12.60 -31.53 -8.10
C GLU A 507 -13.30 -32.83 -8.54
N CYS A 508 -13.75 -33.64 -7.57
CA CYS A 508 -14.65 -34.76 -7.83
C CYS A 508 -16.05 -34.28 -7.47
N ASP A 509 -16.78 -33.78 -8.47
CA ASP A 509 -18.22 -33.56 -8.39
C ASP A 509 -18.93 -34.92 -8.30
N ASP A 510 -19.97 -34.94 -7.47
CA ASP A 510 -20.87 -36.04 -7.20
C ASP A 510 -21.76 -36.32 -8.40
N GLU A 511 -21.42 -37.37 -9.15
CA GLU A 511 -22.29 -38.33 -9.84
C GLU A 511 -21.40 -39.10 -10.83
N ASP A 512 -21.45 -40.44 -10.75
CA ASP A 512 -20.64 -41.44 -11.45
C ASP A 512 -19.27 -41.81 -10.83
N GLY A 513 -19.17 -43.09 -10.42
CA GLY A 513 -18.09 -43.64 -9.61
C GLY A 513 -16.71 -43.65 -10.27
N CYS A 514 -15.72 -43.08 -9.59
CA CYS A 514 -14.30 -43.23 -9.92
C CYS A 514 -13.82 -44.64 -9.56
N GLN A 515 -13.69 -45.47 -10.59
CA GLN A 515 -13.28 -46.86 -10.50
C GLN A 515 -11.74 -46.95 -10.35
N GLY A 516 -11.27 -47.25 -9.15
CA GLY A 516 -9.88 -47.60 -8.91
C GLY A 516 -9.56 -48.97 -9.48
N SER A 517 -8.64 -49.05 -10.44
CA SER A 517 -7.99 -50.30 -10.85
C SER A 517 -6.67 -50.46 -10.09
N GLY A 518 -6.45 -51.64 -9.53
CA GLY A 518 -5.35 -51.97 -8.64
C GLY A 518 -4.13 -52.59 -9.31
N ASP A 519 -3.39 -53.29 -8.45
CA ASP A 519 -2.31 -54.28 -8.66
C ASP A 519 -0.90 -53.70 -8.88
N GLU A 520 0.20 -54.18 -8.27
CA GLU A 520 0.43 -55.28 -7.33
C GLU A 520 1.82 -55.12 -6.66
N ASP A 521 2.20 -56.14 -5.89
CA ASP A 521 3.06 -56.19 -4.71
C ASP A 521 4.60 -56.37 -4.89
N PHE A 522 5.31 -56.16 -3.77
CA PHE A 522 6.58 -56.76 -3.29
C PHE A 522 7.81 -57.00 -4.22
N THR A 523 8.98 -56.43 -3.89
CA THR A 523 10.04 -57.03 -3.03
C THR A 523 11.36 -56.24 -3.07
N ASN A 524 12.11 -56.41 -1.99
CA ASN A 524 13.37 -55.80 -1.58
C ASN A 524 14.58 -56.57 -2.11
N GLU A 525 15.63 -55.91 -2.63
CA GLU A 525 17.02 -56.40 -2.52
C GLU A 525 18.08 -55.32 -2.84
N ARG A 526 19.10 -55.23 -1.98
CA ARG A 526 20.36 -54.49 -2.17
C ARG A 526 21.40 -55.45 -2.75
N VAL A 527 22.24 -55.00 -3.71
CA VAL A 527 23.71 -55.24 -3.79
C VAL A 527 24.35 -54.19 -4.71
N ASP A 528 25.57 -53.80 -4.34
CA ASP A 528 26.44 -52.73 -4.84
C ASP A 528 27.17 -52.93 -6.20
N VAL A 529 27.73 -51.79 -6.67
CA VAL A 529 28.93 -51.55 -7.53
C VAL A 529 28.83 -51.71 -9.06
N ALA A 530 28.94 -50.59 -9.79
CA ALA A 530 30.09 -50.28 -10.67
C ALA A 530 29.96 -48.92 -11.38
N SER A 531 31.06 -48.16 -11.38
CA SER A 531 31.24 -46.86 -12.00
C SER A 531 31.15 -46.87 -13.53
N THR A 532 30.57 -45.83 -14.12
CA THR A 532 31.02 -45.30 -15.42
C THR A 532 30.71 -43.80 -15.54
N HIS A 533 31.76 -43.01 -15.71
CA HIS A 533 31.73 -41.57 -16.00
C HIS A 533 31.56 -41.31 -17.50
N VAL A 534 30.57 -40.50 -17.91
CA VAL A 534 30.58 -39.66 -19.13
C VAL A 534 29.57 -38.49 -18.92
N PRO A 535 29.63 -37.34 -19.64
CA PRO A 535 29.70 -36.01 -19.02
C PRO A 535 28.40 -35.20 -19.14
N PHE A 536 28.26 -34.22 -18.24
CA PHE A 536 27.15 -33.26 -18.16
C PHE A 536 26.93 -32.47 -19.46
N GLY A 537 25.78 -32.71 -20.10
CA GLY A 537 25.17 -31.86 -21.10
C GLY A 537 24.18 -30.87 -20.44
N LYS A 538 24.19 -29.64 -20.96
CA LYS A 538 23.45 -28.44 -20.58
C LYS A 538 21.96 -28.67 -20.22
N SER A 539 21.52 -28.19 -19.06
CA SER A 539 20.09 -27.99 -18.75
C SER A 539 19.52 -26.76 -19.47
N PRO A 540 18.27 -26.82 -19.99
CA PRO A 540 17.60 -25.69 -20.60
C PRO A 540 17.04 -24.73 -19.54
N ALA A 541 16.95 -23.45 -19.92
CA ALA A 541 16.39 -22.38 -19.10
C ALA A 541 14.90 -22.60 -18.81
N VAL A 542 14.53 -22.53 -17.53
CA VAL A 542 13.14 -22.51 -17.06
C VAL A 542 12.52 -21.17 -17.46
N ARG A 543 11.41 -21.20 -18.21
CA ARG A 543 10.55 -20.04 -18.47
C ARG A 543 9.64 -19.83 -17.26
N GLU A 544 9.69 -18.64 -16.66
CA GLU A 544 8.72 -18.20 -15.65
C GLU A 544 7.34 -17.92 -16.29
N PRO A 545 6.23 -18.18 -15.59
CA PRO A 545 4.87 -17.95 -16.12
C PRO A 545 4.52 -16.44 -16.16
N PRO A 546 3.49 -16.04 -16.94
CA PRO A 546 3.14 -14.64 -17.16
C PRO A 546 2.53 -14.00 -15.91
N TRP A 547 2.95 -12.79 -15.59
CA TRP A 547 2.43 -11.97 -14.50
C TRP A 547 1.08 -11.34 -14.91
N HIS A 548 0.03 -11.53 -14.12
CA HIS A 548 -1.19 -10.72 -14.23
C HIS A 548 -0.97 -9.36 -13.55
N VAL A 549 -0.90 -8.31 -14.38
CA VAL A 549 -0.82 -6.90 -13.97
C VAL A 549 -2.24 -6.39 -13.64
N PRO A 550 -2.46 -5.68 -12.52
CA PRO A 550 -3.72 -5.01 -12.26
C PRO A 550 -3.95 -3.89 -13.29
N THR A 551 -5.07 -3.95 -14.02
CA THR A 551 -5.49 -2.90 -14.96
C THR A 551 -5.98 -1.66 -14.20
N ALA A 552 -5.08 -0.69 -13.98
CA ALA A 552 -5.49 0.66 -13.63
C ALA A 552 -5.98 1.36 -14.91
N GLN A 553 -7.21 1.87 -14.90
CA GLN A 553 -7.73 2.67 -16.02
C GLN A 553 -6.92 3.96 -16.15
N PRO A 554 -6.38 4.29 -17.34
CA PRO A 554 -5.72 5.57 -17.55
C PRO A 554 -6.74 6.72 -17.49
N PRO A 555 -6.31 7.93 -17.08
CA PRO A 555 -7.16 9.12 -17.11
C PRO A 555 -7.63 9.43 -18.55
N PRO A 556 -8.79 10.08 -18.75
CA PRO A 556 -9.36 10.31 -20.06
C PRO A 556 -8.41 11.16 -20.92
N GLN A 557 -7.80 10.53 -21.91
CA GLN A 557 -7.05 11.19 -22.98
C GLN A 557 -8.05 11.69 -24.03
N VAL A 558 -7.99 12.98 -24.35
CA VAL A 558 -8.74 13.54 -25.48
C VAL A 558 -8.13 12.96 -26.75
N ALA A 559 -8.86 12.06 -27.40
CA ALA A 559 -8.50 11.51 -28.70
C ALA A 559 -8.46 12.65 -29.74
N VAL A 560 -7.26 13.13 -30.07
CA VAL A 560 -7.07 13.98 -31.24
C VAL A 560 -7.05 13.07 -32.46
N ARG A 561 -8.18 13.02 -33.16
CA ARG A 561 -8.25 12.43 -34.51
C ARG A 561 -7.16 13.09 -35.36
N ALA A 562 -6.20 12.29 -35.81
CA ALA A 562 -5.31 12.66 -36.88
C ALA A 562 -6.17 13.08 -38.09
N ALA A 563 -6.05 14.34 -38.50
CA ALA A 563 -6.55 14.77 -39.79
C ALA A 563 -5.73 14.02 -40.84
N GLY A 564 -6.33 13.00 -41.45
CA GLY A 564 -5.76 12.32 -42.61
C GLY A 564 -5.61 13.33 -43.74
N HIS A 565 -4.39 13.83 -43.95
CA HIS A 565 -4.05 14.48 -45.21
C HIS A 565 -3.90 13.38 -46.26
N THR A 566 -4.91 13.27 -47.12
CA THR A 566 -4.75 12.63 -48.42
C THR A 566 -3.63 13.37 -49.17
N PRO A 567 -2.62 12.68 -49.72
CA PRO A 567 -1.60 13.34 -50.51
C PRO A 567 -2.24 13.81 -51.81
N THR A 568 -2.46 15.12 -51.93
CA THR A 568 -2.75 15.72 -53.23
C THR A 568 -1.47 15.66 -54.07
N PRO A 569 -1.50 15.09 -55.29
CA PRO A 569 -0.30 15.04 -56.13
C PRO A 569 0.10 16.47 -56.50
N HIS A 570 1.37 16.81 -56.27
CA HIS A 570 1.95 18.08 -56.66
C HIS A 570 1.65 18.38 -58.15
N PRO A 571 1.22 19.61 -58.50
CA PRO A 571 0.89 19.99 -59.88
C PRO A 571 2.08 19.87 -60.84
N ALA A 572 3.31 19.78 -60.32
CA ALA A 572 4.51 19.53 -61.13
C ALA A 572 4.55 18.11 -61.70
N ILE A 573 4.07 17.09 -60.96
CA ILE A 573 4.14 15.68 -61.35
C ILE A 573 3.08 15.36 -62.43
N THR A 574 1.89 15.96 -62.31
CA THR A 574 0.82 15.83 -63.30
C THR A 574 1.17 16.52 -64.62
N ILE A 575 1.82 17.69 -64.58
CA ILE A 575 2.26 18.39 -65.79
C ILE A 575 3.39 17.62 -66.52
N THR A 576 4.32 16.99 -65.79
CA THR A 576 5.36 16.15 -66.40
C THR A 576 4.82 14.88 -67.04
N LEU A 577 3.81 14.25 -66.45
CA LEU A 577 3.18 13.04 -67.02
C LEU A 577 2.35 13.36 -68.28
N ILE A 578 1.68 14.52 -68.31
CA ILE A 578 0.93 14.99 -69.49
C ILE A 578 1.89 15.33 -70.64
N LEU A 579 3.01 16.01 -70.36
CA LEU A 579 4.02 16.33 -71.39
C LEU A 579 4.72 15.07 -71.95
N LEU A 580 4.99 14.07 -71.11
CA LEU A 580 5.54 12.79 -71.56
C LEU A 580 4.54 11.97 -72.40
N SER A 581 3.24 12.05 -72.09
CA SER A 581 2.20 11.39 -72.89
C SER A 581 1.98 12.04 -74.26
N ALA A 582 2.17 13.36 -74.36
CA ALA A 582 2.04 14.10 -75.63
C ALA A 582 3.23 13.84 -76.59
N LEU A 583 4.39 13.49 -76.06
CA LEU A 583 5.59 13.15 -76.85
C LEU A 583 5.61 11.69 -77.34
N ALA A 584 4.73 10.82 -76.81
CA ALA A 584 4.70 9.38 -77.12
C ALA A 584 3.68 8.97 -78.20
N LEU A 585 2.95 9.93 -78.80
CA LEU A 585 2.02 9.63 -79.90
C LEU A 585 2.77 9.55 -81.24
N PRO A 586 2.69 8.43 -81.98
CA PRO A 586 3.30 8.32 -83.30
C PRO A 586 2.55 9.21 -84.29
N TRP A 587 3.27 10.16 -84.91
CA TRP A 587 2.76 10.95 -86.02
C TRP A 587 2.55 10.05 -87.23
N HIS A 588 1.29 9.75 -87.57
CA HIS A 588 0.95 9.19 -88.88
C HIS A 588 0.86 10.32 -89.91
N PRO A 589 1.45 10.17 -91.11
CA PRO A 589 1.39 11.18 -92.14
C PRO A 589 0.06 11.09 -92.91
N LEU A 590 -0.52 12.25 -93.21
CA LEU A 590 -1.42 12.47 -94.34
C LEU A 590 -0.87 13.63 -95.15
#